data_AF-A0AA95IAK9-F1
#
_entry.id   AF-A0AA95IAK9-F1
#
_cell.length_a   1.000
_cell.length_b   1.000
_cell.length_c   1.000
_cell.angle_alpha   90.00
_cell.angle_beta   90.00
_cell.angle_gamma   90.00
#
_symmetry.space_group_name_H-M   'P 1'
#
loop_
_entity.id
_entity.type
_entity.pdbx_description
1 polymer ?
#
loop_
_entity_poly.entity_id
_entity_poly.type
_entity_poly.pdbx_seq_one_letter_code
_entity_poly.pdbx_strand_id
1 'polypeptide(L)'
;MKNRWGILMMAIMVGAIIIKSLYTAGTAAMADAAYSAEAASSRMQLRQLLAASEGLIQGSRQATVKWQGEWHTMLSLEAAGERLADRLGLADRYTEKVHGNQVFYAEGASGVAEDVIHGKLALTLQEEGSYYVILRLENGTDESLQRLPEAGESWGELLLREGVRAKWNAALQGEAAGVVSAPDWPDFWQNDSAGAGEANPVPTLAAFAKLESRMKEQLKLRAAESFADERTVSRTYTAEDLPIKARSAGQEISLQLALHWNTESERYDVSIGAPLLTVEY
;
A
#
# COMPACT_ATOMS: atom_id res chain seq x y z
N MET A 1 4.62 -53.63 -43.02
CA MET A 1 5.42 -53.10 -41.89
C MET A 1 5.59 -51.56 -41.88
N LYS A 2 5.27 -50.82 -42.95
CA LYS A 2 5.46 -49.35 -43.01
C LYS A 2 4.51 -48.51 -42.13
N ASN A 3 3.33 -49.00 -41.74
CA ASN A 3 2.35 -48.20 -40.98
C ASN A 3 2.55 -48.22 -39.44
N ARG A 4 3.41 -49.10 -38.91
CA ARG A 4 3.61 -49.22 -37.44
C ARG A 4 4.54 -48.13 -36.88
N TRP A 5 5.43 -47.58 -37.70
CA TRP A 5 6.34 -46.50 -37.32
C TRP A 5 5.63 -45.13 -37.25
N GLY A 6 4.66 -44.87 -38.13
CA GLY A 6 3.88 -43.63 -38.10
C GLY A 6 2.99 -43.51 -36.85
N ILE A 7 2.39 -44.62 -36.40
CA ILE A 7 1.53 -44.65 -35.20
C ILE A 7 2.37 -44.44 -33.93
N LEU A 8 3.59 -45.00 -33.88
CA LEU A 8 4.49 -44.84 -32.73
C LEU A 8 5.01 -43.40 -32.59
N MET A 9 5.39 -42.75 -33.70
CA MET A 9 5.79 -41.33 -33.71
C MET A 9 4.64 -40.39 -33.31
N MET A 10 3.42 -40.66 -33.78
CA MET A 10 2.25 -39.87 -33.44
C MET A 10 1.90 -39.97 -31.94
N ALA A 11 2.02 -41.15 -31.34
CA ALA A 11 1.81 -41.35 -29.91
C ALA A 11 2.84 -40.61 -29.04
N ILE A 12 4.11 -40.56 -29.47
CA ILE A 12 5.17 -39.81 -28.77
C ILE A 12 4.92 -38.30 -28.84
N MET A 13 4.52 -37.78 -30.00
CA MET A 13 4.16 -36.37 -30.17
C MET A 13 2.95 -35.97 -29.32
N VAL A 14 1.89 -36.78 -29.31
CA VAL A 14 0.72 -36.55 -28.46
C VAL A 14 1.09 -36.62 -26.98
N GLY A 15 1.92 -37.59 -26.57
CA GLY A 15 2.45 -37.68 -25.22
C GLY A 15 3.27 -36.45 -24.82
N ALA A 16 4.15 -35.96 -25.69
CA ALA A 16 4.95 -34.76 -25.44
C ALA A 16 4.10 -33.48 -25.35
N ILE A 17 3.04 -33.37 -26.16
CA ILE A 17 2.08 -32.26 -26.11
C ILE A 17 1.28 -32.30 -24.80
N ILE A 18 0.79 -33.47 -24.38
CA ILE A 18 0.07 -33.65 -23.12
C ILE A 18 0.96 -33.32 -21.94
N ILE A 19 2.21 -33.81 -21.93
CA ILE A 19 3.17 -33.53 -20.86
C ILE A 19 3.48 -32.02 -20.78
N LYS A 20 3.75 -31.36 -21.92
CA LYS A 20 3.99 -29.90 -21.96
C LYS A 20 2.75 -29.11 -21.50
N SER A 21 1.55 -29.56 -21.87
CA SER A 21 0.27 -28.97 -21.43
C SER A 21 0.05 -29.14 -19.93
N LEU A 22 0.38 -30.30 -19.36
CA LEU A 22 0.27 -30.56 -17.92
C LEU A 22 1.30 -29.74 -17.12
N TYR A 23 2.53 -29.64 -17.59
CA TYR A 23 3.55 -28.78 -16.95
C TYR A 23 3.17 -27.30 -16.98
N THR A 24 2.69 -26.80 -18.12
CA THR A 24 2.27 -25.40 -18.26
C THR A 24 1.03 -25.08 -17.42
N ALA A 25 0.06 -25.98 -17.36
CA ALA A 25 -1.11 -25.86 -16.48
C ALA A 25 -0.69 -25.87 -14.99
N GLY A 26 0.24 -26.75 -14.60
CA GLY A 26 0.78 -26.79 -13.25
C GLY A 26 1.50 -25.50 -12.86
N THR A 27 2.36 -24.97 -13.74
CA THR A 27 3.06 -23.69 -13.48
C THR A 27 2.10 -22.50 -13.41
N ALA A 28 1.08 -22.47 -14.27
CA ALA A 28 0.07 -21.42 -14.26
C ALA A 28 -0.78 -21.46 -12.98
N ALA A 29 -1.20 -22.65 -12.55
CA ALA A 29 -1.94 -22.83 -11.30
C ALA A 29 -1.14 -22.42 -10.06
N MET A 30 0.17 -22.72 -10.04
CA MET A 30 1.06 -22.28 -8.95
C MET A 30 1.25 -20.76 -8.92
N ALA A 31 1.38 -20.12 -10.09
CA ALA A 31 1.45 -18.66 -10.19
C ALA A 31 0.14 -18.00 -9.72
N ASP A 32 -1.01 -18.52 -10.16
CA ASP A 32 -2.32 -18.02 -9.75
C ASP A 32 -2.52 -18.11 -8.23
N ALA A 33 -2.17 -19.25 -7.64
CA ALA A 33 -2.20 -19.44 -6.19
C ALA A 33 -1.28 -18.47 -5.44
N ALA A 34 -0.10 -18.16 -5.99
CA ALA A 34 0.82 -17.20 -5.41
C ALA A 34 0.26 -15.76 -5.46
N TYR A 35 -0.35 -15.37 -6.58
CA TYR A 35 -1.00 -14.06 -6.73
C TYR A 35 -2.16 -13.90 -5.77
N SER A 36 -3.04 -14.90 -5.66
CA SER A 36 -4.14 -14.88 -4.70
C SER A 36 -3.64 -14.84 -3.25
N ALA A 37 -2.54 -15.51 -2.92
CA ALA A 37 -1.96 -15.48 -1.58
C ALA A 37 -1.35 -14.11 -1.21
N GLU A 38 -0.67 -13.45 -2.17
CA GLU A 38 -0.14 -12.09 -1.97
C GLU A 38 -1.28 -11.08 -1.82
N ALA A 39 -2.31 -11.17 -2.66
CA ALA A 39 -3.51 -10.35 -2.54
C ALA A 39 -4.24 -10.58 -1.21
N ALA A 40 -4.42 -11.84 -0.77
CA ALA A 40 -5.07 -12.15 0.49
C ALA A 40 -4.29 -11.64 1.72
N SER A 41 -2.95 -11.65 1.65
CA SER A 41 -2.09 -11.04 2.68
C SER A 41 -2.35 -9.54 2.81
N SER A 42 -2.62 -8.84 1.69
CA SER A 42 -2.93 -7.41 1.71
C SER A 42 -4.22 -7.09 2.45
N ARG A 43 -5.29 -7.87 2.22
CA ARG A 43 -6.56 -7.73 2.96
C ARG A 43 -6.36 -8.00 4.44
N MET A 44 -5.63 -9.07 4.78
CA MET A 44 -5.36 -9.41 6.18
C MET A 44 -4.64 -8.26 6.89
N GLN A 45 -3.58 -7.73 6.27
CA GLN A 45 -2.79 -6.64 6.84
C GLN A 45 -3.58 -5.35 6.96
N LEU A 46 -4.38 -4.97 5.95
CA LEU A 46 -5.20 -3.77 6.05
C LEU A 46 -6.24 -3.89 7.16
N ARG A 47 -6.89 -5.06 7.31
CA ARG A 47 -7.85 -5.29 8.42
C ARG A 47 -7.17 -5.18 9.79
N GLN A 48 -5.97 -5.72 9.94
CA GLN A 48 -5.19 -5.58 11.18
C GLN A 48 -4.82 -4.12 11.45
N LEU A 49 -4.45 -3.38 10.40
CA LEU A 49 -4.11 -1.96 10.51
C LEU A 49 -5.32 -1.11 10.91
N LEU A 50 -6.48 -1.36 10.31
CA LEU A 50 -7.75 -0.72 10.67
C LEU A 50 -8.10 -0.99 12.12
N ALA A 51 -8.07 -2.25 12.56
CA ALA A 51 -8.34 -2.63 13.94
C ALA A 51 -7.35 -2.00 14.92
N ALA A 52 -6.06 -1.95 14.58
CA ALA A 52 -5.02 -1.34 15.40
C ALA A 52 -5.10 0.20 15.45
N SER A 53 -5.75 0.82 14.47
CA SER A 53 -5.97 2.26 14.40
C SER A 53 -7.22 2.74 15.15
N GLU A 54 -8.08 1.81 15.57
CA GLU A 54 -9.32 2.12 16.28
C GLU A 54 -9.01 2.85 17.60
N GLY A 55 -9.59 4.04 17.79
CA GLY A 55 -9.30 4.89 18.95
C GLY A 55 -7.92 5.56 18.95
N LEU A 56 -7.14 5.45 17.86
CA LEU A 56 -5.97 6.29 17.60
C LEU A 56 -6.32 7.51 16.75
N ILE A 57 -7.29 7.36 15.85
CA ILE A 57 -7.75 8.42 14.94
C ILE A 57 -9.17 8.83 15.31
N GLN A 58 -9.45 10.13 15.36
CA GLN A 58 -10.78 10.70 15.58
C GLN A 58 -11.25 11.53 14.39
N GLY A 59 -12.56 11.69 14.25
CA GLY A 59 -13.16 12.45 13.15
C GLY A 59 -13.03 11.72 11.82
N SER A 60 -12.63 12.45 10.78
CA SER A 60 -12.49 11.89 9.42
C SER A 60 -11.24 11.01 9.33
N ARG A 61 -11.42 9.78 8.86
CA ARG A 61 -10.35 8.81 8.58
C ARG A 61 -10.17 8.66 7.08
N GLN A 62 -8.96 8.92 6.62
CA GLN A 62 -8.57 8.67 5.24
C GLN A 62 -7.66 7.46 5.18
N ALA A 63 -7.92 6.57 4.24
CA ALA A 63 -7.10 5.42 3.96
C ALA A 63 -6.83 5.32 2.47
N THR A 64 -5.57 5.01 2.18
CA THR A 64 -5.08 4.83 0.82
C THR A 64 -4.47 3.45 0.72
N VAL A 65 -4.92 2.65 -0.24
CA VAL A 65 -4.25 1.43 -0.66
C VAL A 65 -3.55 1.69 -1.98
N LYS A 66 -2.31 1.26 -2.11
CA LYS A 66 -1.53 1.38 -3.34
C LYS A 66 -0.91 0.05 -3.72
N TRP A 67 -1.06 -0.31 -4.98
CA TRP A 67 -0.32 -1.36 -5.65
C TRP A 67 0.58 -0.70 -6.68
N GLN A 68 1.89 -0.93 -6.60
CA GLN A 68 2.83 -0.30 -7.53
C GLN A 68 3.96 -1.24 -7.94
N GLY A 69 4.38 -1.19 -9.19
CA GLY A 69 5.48 -2.01 -9.68
C GLY A 69 5.62 -1.99 -11.19
N GLU A 70 6.39 -2.93 -11.71
CA GLU A 70 6.74 -2.98 -13.12
C GLU A 70 5.84 -3.95 -13.90
N TRP A 71 5.53 -3.60 -15.14
CA TRP A 71 4.84 -4.46 -16.08
C TRP A 71 5.54 -4.47 -17.43
N HIS A 72 5.95 -5.67 -17.85
CA HIS A 72 6.63 -5.88 -19.12
C HIS A 72 5.64 -6.42 -20.13
N THR A 73 5.43 -5.69 -21.23
CA THR A 73 4.46 -6.04 -22.26
C THR A 73 4.84 -5.42 -23.60
N MET A 74 4.48 -6.08 -24.69
CA MET A 74 4.69 -5.55 -26.06
C MET A 74 3.59 -4.58 -26.50
N LEU A 75 2.63 -4.28 -25.62
CA LEU A 75 1.57 -3.32 -25.89
C LEU A 75 2.11 -1.88 -25.86
N SER A 76 1.54 -1.00 -26.69
CA SER A 76 1.74 0.44 -26.55
C SER A 76 1.16 0.95 -25.22
N LEU A 77 1.53 2.16 -24.81
CA LEU A 77 1.07 2.75 -23.55
C LEU A 77 -0.46 2.75 -23.46
N GLU A 78 -1.14 3.16 -24.53
CA GLU A 78 -2.60 3.21 -24.60
C GLU A 78 -3.21 1.81 -24.51
N ALA A 79 -2.72 0.85 -25.30
CA ALA A 79 -3.27 -0.51 -25.29
C ALA A 79 -3.00 -1.25 -23.96
N ALA A 80 -1.85 -0.97 -23.34
CA ALA A 80 -1.49 -1.46 -22.01
C ALA A 80 -2.44 -0.86 -20.95
N GLY A 81 -2.63 0.46 -20.98
CA GLY A 81 -3.50 1.19 -20.07
C GLY A 81 -4.96 0.77 -20.18
N GLU A 82 -5.50 0.69 -21.40
CA GLU A 82 -6.86 0.22 -21.67
C GLU A 82 -7.08 -1.20 -21.17
N ARG A 83 -6.12 -2.11 -21.38
CA ARG A 83 -6.23 -3.48 -20.91
C ARG A 83 -6.36 -3.56 -19.39
N LEU A 84 -5.52 -2.84 -18.64
CA LEU A 84 -5.63 -2.83 -17.17
C LEU A 84 -6.90 -2.10 -16.71
N ALA A 85 -7.27 -0.99 -17.35
CA ALA A 85 -8.49 -0.25 -17.05
C ALA A 85 -9.74 -1.11 -17.24
N ASP A 86 -9.83 -1.87 -18.35
CA ASP A 86 -10.94 -2.81 -18.62
C ASP A 86 -11.03 -3.90 -17.54
N ARG A 87 -9.88 -4.45 -17.11
CA ARG A 87 -9.85 -5.46 -16.05
C ARG A 87 -10.33 -4.93 -14.71
N LEU A 88 -9.96 -3.69 -14.39
CA LEU A 88 -10.30 -3.03 -13.13
C LEU A 88 -11.69 -2.37 -13.16
N GLY A 89 -12.32 -2.28 -14.33
CA GLY A 89 -13.60 -1.58 -14.50
C GLY A 89 -13.48 -0.05 -14.41
N LEU A 90 -12.31 0.52 -14.75
CA LEU A 90 -12.05 1.96 -14.74
C LEU A 90 -12.47 2.56 -16.09
N ALA A 91 -13.43 3.48 -16.07
CA ALA A 91 -14.09 3.98 -17.26
C ALA A 91 -13.49 5.30 -17.76
N ASP A 92 -13.05 6.17 -16.85
CA ASP A 92 -12.58 7.51 -17.19
C ASP A 92 -11.09 7.47 -17.55
N ARG A 93 -10.78 7.50 -18.84
CA ARG A 93 -9.44 7.26 -19.38
C ARG A 93 -8.90 8.49 -20.07
N TYR A 94 -7.64 8.82 -19.82
CA TYR A 94 -6.98 9.95 -20.46
C TYR A 94 -5.45 9.80 -20.42
N THR A 95 -4.77 10.52 -21.31
CA THR A 95 -3.30 10.57 -21.35
C THR A 95 -2.85 12.01 -21.15
N GLU A 96 -1.85 12.21 -20.30
CA GLU A 96 -1.28 13.52 -20.03
C GLU A 96 0.25 13.49 -20.19
N LYS A 97 0.86 14.65 -20.47
CA LYS A 97 2.30 14.82 -20.40
C LYS A 97 2.70 15.37 -19.03
N VAL A 98 3.40 14.56 -18.24
CA VAL A 98 3.92 14.94 -16.92
C VAL A 98 5.44 14.93 -16.97
N HIS A 99 6.08 16.08 -16.70
CA HIS A 99 7.54 16.25 -16.80
C HIS A 99 8.17 15.77 -18.12
N GLY A 100 7.43 15.91 -19.23
CA GLY A 100 7.87 15.49 -20.57
C GLY A 100 7.59 14.02 -20.91
N ASN A 101 7.15 13.21 -19.95
CA ASN A 101 6.77 11.81 -20.15
C ASN A 101 5.26 11.70 -20.38
N GLN A 102 4.83 10.82 -21.28
CA GLN A 102 3.41 10.47 -21.39
C GLN A 102 3.03 9.51 -20.26
N VAL A 103 1.92 9.83 -19.61
CA VAL A 103 1.32 9.02 -18.55
C VAL A 103 -0.11 8.73 -18.95
N PHE A 104 -0.47 7.45 -18.99
CA PHE A 104 -1.86 7.03 -19.14
C PHE A 104 -2.51 6.95 -17.77
N TYR A 105 -3.72 7.48 -17.65
CA TYR A 105 -4.55 7.41 -16.47
C TYR A 105 -5.87 6.72 -16.77
N ALA A 106 -6.36 5.96 -15.79
CA ALA A 106 -7.75 5.52 -15.74
C ALA A 106 -8.31 5.68 -14.34
N GLU A 107 -9.53 6.18 -14.24
CA GLU A 107 -10.21 6.45 -12.98
C GLU A 107 -11.60 5.82 -12.95
N GLY A 108 -12.09 5.60 -11.75
CA GLY A 108 -13.40 5.01 -11.53
C GLY A 108 -13.76 4.93 -10.06
N ALA A 109 -14.99 4.51 -9.82
CA ALA A 109 -15.58 4.40 -8.50
C ALA A 109 -16.24 3.02 -8.38
N SER A 110 -16.05 2.35 -7.25
CA SER A 110 -16.72 1.09 -6.94
C SER A 110 -17.54 1.24 -5.66
N GLY A 111 -18.84 0.96 -5.73
CA GLY A 111 -19.79 1.12 -4.62
C GLY A 111 -21.08 1.81 -5.02
N VAL A 112 -21.87 2.22 -4.03
CA VAL A 112 -23.17 2.87 -4.23
C VAL A 112 -23.27 4.12 -3.36
N ALA A 113 -23.67 5.25 -3.96
CA ALA A 113 -23.91 6.53 -3.26
C ALA A 113 -22.68 7.05 -2.47
N GLU A 114 -22.82 7.34 -1.17
CA GLU A 114 -21.76 7.89 -0.30
C GLU A 114 -20.72 6.83 0.12
N ASP A 115 -20.97 5.57 -0.23
CA ASP A 115 -20.09 4.43 0.05
C ASP A 115 -19.34 4.04 -1.23
N VAL A 116 -18.45 4.91 -1.68
CA VAL A 116 -17.65 4.73 -2.91
C VAL A 116 -16.17 4.66 -2.57
N ILE A 117 -15.50 3.66 -3.14
CA ILE A 117 -14.04 3.58 -3.17
C ILE A 117 -13.59 4.11 -4.52
N HIS A 118 -12.77 5.16 -4.48
CA HIS A 118 -12.21 5.79 -5.68
C HIS A 118 -10.95 5.07 -6.10
N GLY A 119 -10.86 4.76 -7.38
CA GLY A 119 -9.76 4.08 -8.02
C GLY A 119 -9.03 4.96 -9.01
N LYS A 120 -7.70 4.99 -8.95
CA LYS A 120 -6.86 5.67 -9.93
C LYS A 120 -5.69 4.79 -10.35
N LEU A 121 -5.65 4.46 -11.63
CA LEU A 121 -4.57 3.76 -12.31
C LEU A 121 -3.70 4.77 -13.06
N ALA A 122 -2.39 4.64 -12.97
CA ALA A 122 -1.41 5.39 -13.74
C ALA A 122 -0.36 4.44 -14.33
N LEU A 123 -0.04 4.61 -15.62
CA LEU A 123 1.03 3.91 -16.31
C LEU A 123 2.01 4.91 -16.90
N THR A 124 3.28 4.73 -16.59
CA THR A 124 4.37 5.56 -17.12
C THR A 124 5.39 4.66 -17.81
N LEU A 125 5.75 5.00 -19.04
CA LEU A 125 6.82 4.31 -19.77
C LEU A 125 8.15 4.51 -19.03
N GLN A 126 8.85 3.43 -18.73
CA GLN A 126 10.22 3.46 -18.19
C GLN A 126 11.23 3.29 -19.33
N GLU A 127 11.03 2.23 -20.10
CA GLU A 127 11.79 1.86 -21.29
C GLU A 127 10.89 1.10 -22.26
N GLU A 128 11.34 0.86 -23.48
CA GLU A 128 10.54 0.19 -24.51
C GLU A 128 10.01 -1.16 -24.01
N GLY A 129 8.68 -1.27 -23.92
CA GLY A 129 8.00 -2.49 -23.43
C GLY A 129 8.00 -2.68 -21.91
N SER A 130 8.39 -1.68 -21.12
CA SER A 130 8.36 -1.70 -19.66
C SER A 130 7.66 -0.47 -19.10
N TYR A 131 6.62 -0.70 -18.30
CA TYR A 131 5.81 0.34 -17.67
C TYR A 131 5.92 0.26 -16.15
N TYR A 132 6.00 1.42 -15.51
CA TYR A 132 5.71 1.55 -14.10
C TYR A 132 4.21 1.77 -13.90
N VAL A 133 3.58 0.87 -13.16
CA VAL A 133 2.14 0.85 -12.89
C VAL A 133 1.91 1.28 -11.45
N ILE A 134 0.98 2.20 -11.24
CA ILE A 134 0.48 2.56 -9.92
C ILE A 134 -1.04 2.44 -9.97
N LEU A 135 -1.60 1.66 -9.06
CA LEU A 135 -3.02 1.65 -8.76
C LEU A 135 -3.23 2.13 -7.34
N ARG A 136 -4.05 3.16 -7.18
CA ARG A 136 -4.42 3.72 -5.88
C ARG A 136 -5.91 3.55 -5.66
N LEU A 137 -6.27 3.14 -4.45
CA LEU A 137 -7.63 3.12 -3.95
C LEU A 137 -7.71 4.06 -2.76
N GLU A 138 -8.69 4.97 -2.76
CA GLU A 138 -8.94 5.93 -1.69
C GLU A 138 -10.39 5.82 -1.24
N ASN A 139 -10.63 5.97 0.07
CA ASN A 139 -11.97 5.99 0.65
C ASN A 139 -12.38 7.42 1.03
N GLY A 140 -13.68 7.70 1.00
CA GLY A 140 -14.25 8.99 1.43
C GLY A 140 -15.06 8.92 2.73
N THR A 141 -15.36 7.72 3.24
CA THR A 141 -16.27 7.51 4.39
C THR A 141 -15.84 6.34 5.27
N ASP A 142 -16.36 6.27 6.50
CA ASP A 142 -16.13 5.15 7.42
C ASP A 142 -16.75 3.83 6.92
N GLU A 143 -17.88 3.87 6.21
CA GLU A 143 -18.48 2.68 5.59
C GLU A 143 -17.59 2.14 4.46
N SER A 144 -17.06 3.02 3.61
CA SER A 144 -16.14 2.62 2.54
C SER A 144 -14.80 2.11 3.08
N LEU A 145 -14.39 2.57 4.26
CA LEU A 145 -13.21 2.07 4.95
C LEU A 145 -13.29 0.58 5.28
N GLN A 146 -14.48 0.09 5.66
CA GLN A 146 -14.68 -1.33 6.01
C GLN A 146 -14.63 -2.27 4.79
N ARG A 147 -14.88 -1.74 3.58
CA ARG A 147 -14.84 -2.49 2.32
C ARG A 147 -13.51 -2.35 1.56
N LEU A 148 -12.67 -1.40 1.97
CA LEU A 148 -11.37 -1.14 1.36
C LEU A 148 -10.43 -2.36 1.36
N PRO A 149 -10.39 -3.22 2.40
CA PRO A 149 -9.57 -4.44 2.37
C PRO A 149 -9.94 -5.40 1.23
N GLU A 150 -11.23 -5.64 1.01
CA GLU A 150 -11.73 -6.54 -0.03
C GLU A 150 -11.53 -5.95 -1.42
N ALA A 151 -11.79 -4.64 -1.59
CA ALA A 151 -11.52 -3.95 -2.84
C ALA A 151 -10.02 -3.96 -3.19
N GLY A 152 -9.17 -3.70 -2.20
CA GLY A 152 -7.72 -3.69 -2.34
C GLY A 152 -7.14 -5.06 -2.73
N GLU A 153 -7.63 -6.15 -2.14
CA GLU A 153 -7.27 -7.52 -2.53
C GLU A 153 -7.73 -7.82 -3.96
N SER A 154 -9.01 -7.58 -4.26
CA SER A 154 -9.59 -7.92 -5.56
C SER A 154 -8.88 -7.21 -6.72
N TRP A 155 -8.64 -5.91 -6.58
CA TRP A 155 -7.97 -5.14 -7.63
C TRP A 155 -6.47 -5.42 -7.71
N GLY A 156 -5.82 -5.66 -6.57
CA GLY A 156 -4.43 -6.11 -6.53
C GLY A 156 -4.23 -7.43 -7.24
N GLU A 157 -5.10 -8.39 -6.99
CA GLU A 157 -5.07 -9.70 -7.64
C GLU A 157 -5.22 -9.59 -9.16
N LEU A 158 -6.08 -8.69 -9.65
CA LEU A 158 -6.24 -8.44 -11.09
C LEU A 158 -4.94 -7.94 -11.73
N LEU A 159 -4.20 -7.04 -11.06
CA LEU A 159 -2.89 -6.58 -11.54
C LEU A 159 -1.87 -7.72 -11.57
N LEU A 160 -1.79 -8.50 -10.48
CA LEU A 160 -0.85 -9.61 -10.38
C LEU A 160 -1.12 -10.68 -11.44
N ARG A 161 -2.39 -11.01 -11.71
CA ARG A 161 -2.81 -11.94 -12.76
C ARG A 161 -2.49 -11.45 -14.17
N GLU A 162 -2.48 -10.15 -14.41
CA GLU A 162 -2.03 -9.55 -15.68
C GLU A 162 -0.50 -9.50 -15.80
N GLY A 163 0.22 -9.97 -14.79
CA GLY A 163 1.68 -10.08 -14.78
C GLY A 163 2.39 -8.81 -14.30
N VAL A 164 1.67 -7.85 -13.72
CA VAL A 164 2.29 -6.70 -13.04
C VAL A 164 3.00 -7.21 -11.80
N ARG A 165 4.28 -6.90 -11.65
CA ARG A 165 5.08 -7.24 -10.46
C ARG A 165 4.85 -6.19 -9.37
N ALA A 166 3.61 -6.04 -8.96
CA ALA A 166 3.19 -5.01 -8.03
C ALA A 166 3.55 -5.38 -6.58
N LYS A 167 3.81 -4.36 -5.77
CA LYS A 167 3.92 -4.43 -4.32
C LYS A 167 2.85 -3.57 -3.69
N TRP A 168 2.32 -4.08 -2.60
CA TRP A 168 1.26 -3.43 -1.83
C TRP A 168 1.83 -2.51 -0.76
N ASN A 169 1.15 -1.39 -0.56
CA ASN A 169 1.26 -0.58 0.63
C ASN A 169 -0.09 0.05 0.97
N ALA A 170 -0.28 0.45 2.22
CA ALA A 170 -1.41 1.24 2.66
C ALA A 170 -0.98 2.35 3.63
N ALA A 171 -1.79 3.39 3.71
CA ALA A 171 -1.68 4.45 4.70
C ALA A 171 -3.05 4.75 5.30
N LEU A 172 -3.08 5.09 6.58
CA LEU A 172 -4.22 5.62 7.32
C LEU A 172 -3.84 6.95 7.96
N GLN A 173 -4.69 7.95 7.82
CA GLN A 173 -4.43 9.29 8.31
C GLN A 173 -5.69 9.91 8.92
N GLY A 174 -5.48 10.82 9.86
CA GLY A 174 -6.51 11.67 10.43
C GLY A 174 -6.03 12.35 11.71
N GLU A 175 -6.96 12.91 12.47
CA GLU A 175 -6.63 13.61 13.73
C GLU A 175 -6.39 12.60 14.86
N ALA A 176 -5.37 12.83 15.70
CA ALA A 176 -5.03 11.96 16.81
C ALA A 176 -6.09 12.00 17.93
N ALA A 177 -6.59 10.83 18.32
CA ALA A 177 -7.59 10.68 19.36
C ALA A 177 -6.98 10.75 20.79
N GLY A 178 -7.55 11.61 21.64
CA GLY A 178 -7.16 11.70 23.05
C GLY A 178 -5.80 12.37 23.30
N VAL A 179 -5.29 13.10 22.32
CA VAL A 179 -4.11 13.96 22.42
C VAL A 179 -4.49 15.36 21.90
N VAL A 180 -4.99 16.20 22.80
CA VAL A 180 -5.65 17.48 22.42
C VAL A 180 -4.90 18.72 22.91
N SER A 181 -3.85 18.54 23.72
CA SER A 181 -3.14 19.67 24.30
C SER A 181 -2.19 20.26 23.28
N ALA A 182 -2.32 21.56 23.03
CA ALA A 182 -1.32 22.31 22.30
C ALA A 182 0.05 22.13 22.98
N PRO A 183 1.11 21.85 22.21
CA PRO A 183 2.45 21.90 22.74
C PRO A 183 2.72 23.29 23.31
N ASP A 184 3.09 23.36 24.59
CA ASP A 184 3.79 24.52 25.13
C ASP A 184 5.19 24.54 24.49
N TRP A 185 5.30 25.12 23.29
CA TRP A 185 6.60 25.31 22.66
C TRP A 185 7.40 26.27 23.55
N PRO A 186 8.65 25.93 23.89
CA PRO A 186 9.53 26.91 24.51
C PRO A 186 9.56 28.15 23.61
N ASP A 187 9.30 29.33 24.17
CA ASP A 187 9.57 30.58 23.46
C ASP A 187 11.07 30.61 23.16
N PHE A 188 11.46 30.27 21.93
CA PHE A 188 12.87 30.22 21.47
C PHE A 188 13.58 31.59 21.51
N TRP A 189 12.94 32.62 22.06
CA TRP A 189 13.50 33.94 22.32
C TRP A 189 13.80 34.24 23.80
N GLN A 190 13.67 33.28 24.73
CA GLN A 190 14.01 33.51 26.14
C GLN A 190 15.21 32.69 26.63
N ASN A 191 16.37 33.38 26.65
CA ASN A 191 17.57 33.20 27.48
C ASN A 191 17.97 31.80 27.94
N ASP A 192 19.12 31.36 27.44
CA ASP A 192 20.03 30.38 28.05
C ASP A 192 20.43 30.80 29.48
N SER A 193 19.59 30.54 30.48
CA SER A 193 20.03 30.48 31.88
C SER A 193 19.01 29.77 32.78
N ALA A 194 18.96 28.44 32.76
CA ALA A 194 18.63 27.65 33.97
C ALA A 194 18.80 26.13 33.77
N GLY A 195 19.74 25.56 34.53
CA GLY A 195 19.54 24.31 35.28
C GLY A 195 19.44 22.99 34.50
N ALA A 196 20.39 22.09 34.75
CA ALA A 196 20.25 20.66 34.48
C ALA A 196 19.14 20.04 35.36
N GLY A 197 17.88 20.28 35.00
CA GLY A 197 16.73 19.46 35.39
C GLY A 197 16.49 18.40 34.32
N GLU A 198 15.89 17.26 34.69
CA GLU A 198 15.46 16.24 33.72
C GLU A 198 14.74 16.91 32.55
N ALA A 199 15.25 16.71 31.34
CA ALA A 199 14.67 17.28 30.14
C ALA A 199 13.21 16.79 30.04
N ASN A 200 12.25 17.68 30.28
CA ASN A 200 10.85 17.36 30.02
C ASN A 200 10.76 16.95 28.54
N PRO A 201 10.20 15.76 28.23
CA PRO A 201 10.07 15.35 26.85
C PRO A 201 9.25 16.38 26.09
N VAL A 202 9.72 16.75 24.90
CA VAL A 202 8.98 17.59 23.95
C VAL A 202 7.53 17.10 23.89
N PRO A 203 6.51 17.97 23.97
CA PRO A 203 5.12 17.54 24.13
C PRO A 203 4.67 16.51 23.07
N THR A 204 5.17 16.65 21.84
CA THR A 204 4.95 15.71 20.72
C THR A 204 5.48 14.30 21.01
N LEU A 205 6.63 14.16 21.68
CA LEU A 205 7.18 12.86 22.04
C LEU A 205 6.34 12.15 23.11
N ALA A 206 5.86 12.91 24.11
CA ALA A 206 4.96 12.38 25.13
C ALA A 206 3.59 11.97 24.55
N ALA A 207 3.07 12.79 23.62
CA ALA A 207 1.88 12.47 22.84
C ALA A 207 2.05 11.19 22.00
N PHE A 208 3.15 11.10 21.26
CA PHE A 208 3.48 9.93 20.45
C PHE A 208 3.56 8.66 21.28
N ALA A 209 4.20 8.71 22.46
CA ALA A 209 4.33 7.56 23.35
C ALA A 209 2.96 6.98 23.78
N LYS A 210 1.94 7.83 23.97
CA LYS A 210 0.57 7.38 24.29
C LYS A 210 -0.07 6.63 23.12
N LEU A 211 0.06 7.16 21.91
CA LEU A 211 -0.46 6.52 20.69
C LEU A 211 0.27 5.21 20.40
N GLU A 212 1.61 5.22 20.53
CA GLU A 212 2.42 4.02 20.36
C GLU A 212 2.05 2.92 21.37
N SER A 213 1.80 3.29 22.63
CA SER A 213 1.37 2.32 23.65
C SER A 213 0.07 1.64 23.25
N ARG A 214 -0.94 2.42 22.83
CA ARG A 214 -2.22 1.87 22.36
C ARG A 214 -2.04 0.96 21.14
N MET A 215 -1.20 1.35 20.18
CA MET A 215 -0.94 0.51 19.02
C MET A 215 -0.24 -0.81 19.39
N LYS A 216 0.65 -0.79 20.38
CA LYS A 216 1.33 -1.98 20.91
C LYS A 216 0.40 -2.94 21.66
N GLU A 217 -0.77 -2.48 22.10
CA GLU A 217 -1.80 -3.36 22.67
C GLU A 217 -2.45 -4.24 21.59
N GLN A 218 -2.45 -3.77 20.33
CA GLN A 218 -3.08 -4.45 19.18
C GLN A 218 -2.06 -5.21 18.31
N LEU A 219 -0.80 -4.75 18.26
CA LEU A 219 0.25 -5.30 17.39
C LEU A 219 1.56 -5.52 18.17
N LYS A 220 2.24 -6.64 17.91
CA LYS A 220 3.60 -6.88 18.45
C LYS A 220 4.64 -6.08 17.68
N LEU A 221 4.85 -4.84 18.10
CA LEU A 221 5.78 -3.92 17.43
C LEU A 221 7.16 -3.90 18.09
N ARG A 222 8.21 -4.05 17.26
CA ARG A 222 9.60 -3.79 17.61
C ARG A 222 10.11 -2.60 16.80
N ALA A 223 10.54 -1.54 17.50
CA ALA A 223 11.10 -0.37 16.85
C ALA A 223 12.39 -0.72 16.09
N ALA A 224 12.51 -0.22 14.86
CA ALA A 224 13.68 -0.39 13.99
C ALA A 224 14.41 0.95 13.78
N GLU A 225 13.66 2.01 13.51
CA GLU A 225 14.18 3.37 13.23
C GLU A 225 13.28 4.41 13.90
N SER A 226 13.82 5.56 14.26
CA SER A 226 13.03 6.66 14.83
C SER A 226 13.55 8.02 14.39
N PHE A 227 12.63 8.96 14.20
CA PHE A 227 12.90 10.38 13.99
C PHE A 227 12.05 11.20 14.95
N ALA A 228 12.59 12.29 15.46
CA ALA A 228 11.87 13.24 16.30
C ALA A 228 12.46 14.64 16.11
N ASP A 229 11.58 15.60 15.89
CA ASP A 229 11.84 17.02 16.06
C ASP A 229 10.79 17.62 17.00
N GLU A 230 10.72 18.94 17.06
CA GLU A 230 9.72 19.65 17.85
C GLU A 230 8.30 19.18 17.52
N ARG A 231 7.89 19.26 16.26
CA ARG A 231 6.50 19.09 15.79
C ARG A 231 6.18 17.68 15.33
N THR A 232 7.19 16.87 15.04
CA THR A 232 7.02 15.59 14.35
C THR A 232 7.77 14.50 15.08
N VAL A 233 7.09 13.38 15.31
CA VAL A 233 7.73 12.14 15.76
C VAL A 233 7.28 11.03 14.83
N SER A 234 8.23 10.26 14.32
CA SER A 234 7.94 9.06 13.53
C SER A 234 8.80 7.89 13.97
N ARG A 235 8.25 6.68 13.83
CA ARG A 235 8.94 5.45 14.16
C ARG A 235 8.58 4.36 13.17
N THR A 236 9.60 3.67 12.69
CA THR A 236 9.48 2.48 11.85
C THR A 236 9.55 1.24 12.74
N TYR A 237 8.73 0.24 12.45
CA TYR A 237 8.65 -0.99 13.22
C TYR A 237 8.74 -2.23 12.34
N THR A 238 9.29 -3.29 12.91
CA THR A 238 9.00 -4.66 12.53
C THR A 238 7.81 -5.15 13.37
N ALA A 239 6.82 -5.76 12.73
CA ALA A 239 5.66 -6.38 13.36
C ALA A 239 5.60 -7.85 12.95
N GLU A 240 5.57 -8.75 13.92
CA GLU A 240 5.53 -10.20 13.65
C GLU A 240 4.20 -10.64 13.03
N ASP A 241 3.12 -9.99 13.45
CA ASP A 241 1.76 -10.38 13.09
C ASP A 241 1.31 -9.82 11.72
N LEU A 242 2.15 -8.99 11.05
CA LEU A 242 1.84 -8.40 9.74
C LEU A 242 2.55 -9.17 8.59
N PRO A 243 1.81 -9.65 7.58
CA PRO A 243 2.36 -10.57 6.57
C PRO A 243 3.24 -9.92 5.49
N ILE A 244 2.98 -8.66 5.12
CA ILE A 244 3.72 -7.91 4.10
C ILE A 244 4.75 -7.02 4.77
N LYS A 245 5.99 -7.19 4.32
CA LYS A 245 7.17 -6.48 4.81
C LYS A 245 7.93 -5.84 3.65
N ALA A 246 8.66 -4.78 3.94
CA ALA A 246 9.64 -4.17 3.06
C ALA A 246 11.04 -4.24 3.69
N ARG A 247 12.07 -4.02 2.88
CA ARG A 247 13.45 -3.94 3.36
C ARG A 247 13.91 -2.47 3.37
N SER A 248 14.29 -1.97 4.54
CA SER A 248 14.92 -0.64 4.73
C SER A 248 16.27 -0.83 5.41
N ALA A 249 17.33 -0.20 4.91
CA ALA A 249 18.68 -0.24 5.51
C ALA A 249 19.18 -1.65 5.93
N GLY A 250 18.79 -2.69 5.20
CA GLY A 250 19.16 -4.09 5.49
C GLY A 250 18.28 -4.80 6.53
N GLN A 251 17.23 -4.17 7.04
CA GLN A 251 16.27 -4.72 8.00
C GLN A 251 14.87 -4.88 7.40
N GLU A 252 14.08 -5.80 7.94
CA GLU A 252 12.66 -5.94 7.59
C GLU A 252 11.80 -4.97 8.40
N ILE A 253 10.97 -4.21 7.71
CA ILE A 253 10.03 -3.26 8.29
C ILE A 253 8.62 -3.57 7.78
N SER A 254 7.60 -3.28 8.57
CA SER A 254 6.22 -3.62 8.24
C SER A 254 5.20 -2.58 8.67
N LEU A 255 5.63 -1.56 9.42
CA LEU A 255 4.77 -0.47 9.85
C LEU A 255 5.58 0.80 10.10
N GLN A 256 5.00 1.95 9.78
CA GLN A 256 5.48 3.27 10.21
C GLN A 256 4.34 4.01 10.90
N LEU A 257 4.62 4.58 12.08
CA LEU A 257 3.70 5.45 12.80
C LEU A 257 4.34 6.84 12.86
N ALA A 258 3.59 7.87 12.50
CA ALA A 258 3.99 9.25 12.59
C ALA A 258 2.91 10.08 13.29
N LEU A 259 3.36 11.09 14.02
CA LEU A 259 2.55 12.12 14.64
C LEU A 259 3.14 13.48 14.26
N HIS A 260 2.31 14.40 13.78
CA HIS A 260 2.71 15.73 13.38
C HIS A 260 1.78 16.78 14.01
N TRP A 261 2.34 17.86 14.55
CA TRP A 261 1.55 19.01 15.01
C TRP A 261 1.17 19.89 13.83
N ASN A 262 -0.11 19.89 13.48
CA ASN A 262 -0.69 20.73 12.45
C ASN A 262 -1.00 22.12 13.01
N THR A 263 -0.31 23.13 12.50
CA THR A 263 -0.47 24.52 12.95
C THR A 263 -1.74 25.19 12.47
N GLU A 264 -2.39 24.68 11.42
CA GLU A 264 -3.63 25.24 10.90
C GLU A 264 -4.84 24.75 11.71
N SER A 265 -4.88 23.47 12.02
CA SER A 265 -5.95 22.86 12.82
C SER A 265 -5.72 22.96 14.33
N GLU A 266 -4.49 23.29 14.76
CA GLU A 266 -4.04 23.24 16.15
C GLU A 266 -4.32 21.87 16.79
N ARG A 267 -4.02 20.82 16.03
CA ARG A 267 -4.20 19.41 16.41
C ARG A 267 -3.02 18.58 15.97
N TYR A 268 -2.93 17.39 16.55
CA TYR A 268 -1.99 16.39 16.07
C TYR A 268 -2.61 15.56 14.96
N ASP A 269 -1.95 15.49 13.82
CA ASP A 269 -2.25 14.56 12.74
C ASP A 269 -1.45 13.27 12.95
N VAL A 270 -2.15 12.13 12.89
CA VAL A 270 -1.54 10.81 12.96
C VAL A 270 -1.52 10.19 11.58
N SER A 271 -0.43 9.51 11.26
CA SER A 271 -0.24 8.76 10.03
C SER A 271 0.31 7.38 10.31
N ILE A 272 -0.32 6.36 9.74
CA ILE A 272 0.04 4.96 9.94
C ILE A 272 0.23 4.33 8.56
N GLY A 273 1.45 3.93 8.22
CA GLY A 273 1.80 3.31 6.95
C GLY A 273 2.17 1.83 7.11
N ALA A 274 1.85 1.01 6.12
CA ALA A 274 2.21 -0.41 6.08
C ALA A 274 2.56 -0.86 4.65
N PRO A 275 3.71 -1.50 4.38
CA PRO A 275 4.88 -1.55 5.27
C PRO A 275 5.57 -0.18 5.42
N LEU A 276 5.26 0.76 4.53
CA LEU A 276 5.84 2.10 4.46
C LEU A 276 4.72 3.14 4.32
N LEU A 277 4.94 4.31 4.93
CA LEU A 277 4.13 5.48 4.72
C LEU A 277 4.51 6.10 3.35
N THR A 278 3.58 6.09 2.40
CA THR A 278 3.82 6.65 1.04
C THR A 278 2.89 7.81 0.70
N VAL A 279 2.31 8.45 1.72
CA VAL A 279 1.52 9.67 1.55
C VAL A 279 2.50 10.82 1.61
N GLU A 280 2.60 11.53 0.49
CA GLU A 280 3.31 12.80 0.39
C GLU A 280 2.41 13.86 1.06
N TYR A 281 2.97 14.61 2.01
CA TYR A 281 2.35 15.81 2.57
C TYR A 281 2.61 17.01 1.66
#